data_AF-A0A655T2N9-F1
#
_entry.id   AF-A0A655T2N9-F1
#
_cell.length_a   1.000
_cell.length_b   1.000
_cell.length_c   1.000
_cell.angle_alpha   90.00
_cell.angle_beta   90.00
_cell.angle_gamma   90.00
#
_symmetry.space_group_name_H-M   'P 1'
#
loop_
_entity.id
_entity.type
_entity.pdbx_description
1 polymer ?
#
loop_
_entity_poly.entity_id
_entity_poly.type
_entity_poly.pdbx_seq_one_letter_code
_entity_poly.pdbx_strand_id
1 'polypeptide(L)' 'MDRRPGDIAEYWADPTKAAQDLGWKATRNLHTMAQDAWCWQSNNPQGYPEA' A
#
# COMPACT_ATOMS: atom_id res chain seq x y z
N MET A 1 -5.12 13.47 -19.45
CA MET A 1 -4.68 13.75 -18.07
C MET A 1 -3.20 13.52 -18.04
N ASP A 2 -2.43 14.56 -17.79
CA ASP A 2 -0.97 14.47 -17.75
C ASP A 2 -0.50 14.05 -16.35
N ARG A 3 0.70 13.49 -16.29
CA ARG A 3 1.34 13.12 -15.02
C ARG A 3 1.54 14.37 -14.15
N ARG A 4 1.43 14.22 -12.83
CA ARG A 4 1.65 15.35 -11.94
C ARG A 4 3.14 15.72 -11.97
N PRO A 5 3.49 17.03 -11.97
CA PRO A 5 4.88 17.45 -11.87
C PRO A 5 5.57 16.78 -10.68
N GLY A 6 6.71 16.13 -10.92
CA GLY A 6 7.46 15.39 -9.90
C GLY A 6 7.25 13.86 -9.91
N ASP A 7 6.27 13.34 -10.65
CA ASP A 7 6.08 11.89 -10.79
C ASP A 7 7.18 11.24 -11.66
N ILE A 8 8.00 10.36 -11.07
CA ILE A 8 9.02 9.56 -11.76
C ILE A 8 8.41 8.31 -12.42
N ALA A 9 9.00 7.77 -13.49
CA ALA A 9 8.44 6.64 -14.27
C ALA A 9 8.07 5.43 -13.41
N GLU A 10 9.04 4.87 -12.70
CA GLU A 10 8.87 3.67 -11.90
C GLU A 10 9.95 3.57 -10.81
N TYR A 11 9.62 2.92 -9.70
CA TYR A 11 10.51 2.75 -8.55
C TYR A 11 10.01 1.61 -7.67
N TRP A 12 10.95 0.77 -7.21
CA TRP A 12 10.69 -0.34 -6.29
C TRP A 12 11.84 -0.47 -5.29
N ALA A 13 11.56 -1.05 -4.12
CA ALA A 13 12.56 -1.35 -3.11
C ALA A 13 13.12 -2.78 -3.28
N ASP A 14 14.41 -2.96 -2.97
CA ASP A 14 14.99 -4.27 -2.65
C ASP A 14 14.87 -4.51 -1.12
N PRO A 15 14.00 -5.43 -0.66
CA PRO A 15 13.77 -5.66 0.76
C PRO A 15 14.79 -6.62 1.40
N THR A 16 15.83 -7.05 0.69
CA THR A 16 16.77 -8.10 1.13
C THR A 16 17.38 -7.79 2.50
N LYS A 17 17.77 -6.53 2.75
CA LYS A 17 18.36 -6.12 4.04
C LYS A 17 17.40 -6.32 5.22
N ALA A 18 16.12 -5.98 5.06
CA ALA A 18 15.12 -6.14 6.12
C ALA A 18 14.87 -7.63 6.42
N ALA A 19 14.88 -8.48 5.40
CA ALA A 19 14.77 -9.93 5.57
C ALA A 19 15.97 -10.52 6.30
N GLN A 20 17.19 -10.08 5.99
CA GLN A 20 18.41 -10.58 6.62
C GLN A 20 18.54 -10.13 8.08
N ASP A 21 18.35 -8.85 8.35
CA ASP A 21 18.67 -8.28 9.66
C ASP A 21 17.52 -8.45 10.67
N LEU A 22 16.27 -8.43 10.18
CA LEU A 22 15.08 -8.44 11.03
C LEU A 22 14.26 -9.73 10.90
N GLY A 23 14.61 -10.61 9.96
CA GLY A 23 13.76 -11.76 9.62
C GLY A 23 12.39 -11.36 9.06
N TRP A 24 12.23 -10.09 8.65
CA TRP A 24 10.94 -9.53 8.25
C TRP A 24 10.74 -9.55 6.74
N LYS A 25 9.53 -9.89 6.29
CA LYS A 25 9.12 -9.84 4.88
C LYS A 25 7.65 -9.46 4.75
N ALA A 26 7.33 -8.64 3.75
CA ALA A 26 5.93 -8.40 3.38
C ALA A 26 5.28 -9.68 2.85
N THR A 27 4.13 -10.06 3.41
CA THR A 27 3.44 -11.33 3.11
C THR A 27 2.17 -11.17 2.27
N ARG A 28 1.65 -9.94 2.16
CA ARG A 28 0.43 -9.63 1.41
C ARG A 28 0.78 -9.21 -0.02
N ASN A 29 -0.01 -9.66 -0.99
CA ASN A 29 0.12 -9.24 -2.39
C ASN A 29 -0.84 -8.09 -2.71
N LEU A 30 -0.73 -7.54 -3.92
CA LEU A 30 -1.55 -6.43 -4.37
C LEU A 30 -3.06 -6.73 -4.36
N HIS A 31 -3.45 -7.97 -4.68
CA HIS A 31 -4.86 -8.36 -4.68
C HIS A 31 -5.45 -8.32 -3.26
N THR A 32 -4.73 -8.86 -2.28
CA THR A 32 -5.15 -8.79 -0.88
C THR A 32 -5.22 -7.35 -0.38
N MET A 33 -4.22 -6.52 -0.72
CA MET A 33 -4.23 -5.10 -0.35
C MET A 33 -5.45 -4.36 -0.92
N ALA A 34 -5.78 -4.60 -2.20
CA ALA A 34 -6.94 -3.99 -2.84
C ALA A 34 -8.26 -4.48 -2.22
N GLN A 35 -8.36 -5.77 -1.89
CA GLN A 35 -9.52 -6.35 -1.24
C GLN A 35 -9.73 -5.77 0.17
N ASP A 36 -8.67 -5.68 0.96
CA ASP A 36 -8.72 -5.13 2.32
C ASP A 36 -9.14 -3.66 2.29
N ALA A 37 -8.58 -2.86 1.36
CA ALA A 37 -8.95 -1.47 1.16
C ALA A 37 -10.42 -1.31 0.76
N TRP A 38 -10.90 -2.15 -0.18
CA TRP A 38 -12.30 -2.14 -0.59
C TRP A 38 -13.24 -2.53 0.54
N CYS A 39 -12.89 -3.56 1.31
CA CYS A 39 -13.67 -4.01 2.47
C CYS A 39 -13.81 -2.89 3.50
N TRP A 40 -12.71 -2.20 3.82
CA TRP A 40 -12.75 -1.05 4.72
C TRP A 40 -13.65 0.07 4.19
N GLN A 41 -13.42 0.52 2.95
CA GLN A 41 -14.15 1.65 2.38
C GLN A 41 -15.64 1.35 2.18
N SER A 42 -15.99 0.12 1.80
CA SER A 42 -17.38 -0.30 1.61
C SER A 42 -18.16 -0.30 2.93
N ASN A 43 -17.50 -0.70 4.03
CA ASN A 43 -18.11 -0.71 5.36
C ASN A 43 -18.08 0.66 6.04
N ASN A 44 -17.17 1.55 5.61
CA ASN A 44 -16.98 2.88 6.19
C ASN A 44 -16.96 3.92 5.05
N PRO A 45 -18.10 4.14 4.38
CA PRO A 45 -18.14 5.00 3.19
C PRO A 45 -17.74 6.44 3.48
N GLN A 46 -17.92 6.91 4.72
CA GLN A 46 -17.52 8.24 5.18
C GLN A 46 -16.28 8.21 6.10
N GLY A 47 -15.59 7.07 6.20
CA GLY A 47 -14.47 6.88 7.12
C GLY A 47 -14.91 6.83 8.58
N TYR A 48 -13.98 7.20 9.47
CA TYR A 48 -14.27 7.31 10.90
C TYR A 48 -15.08 8.58 11.21
N PRO A 49 -15.91 8.59 12.25
CA PRO A 49 -16.58 9.81 12.72
C PRO A 49 -15.57 10.90 13.06
N GLU A 50 -15.94 12.16 12.80
CA GLU A 50 -15.21 13.31 13.33
C GLU A 50 -15.29 13.29 14.87
N ALA A 51 -14.18 13.65 15.52
CA ALA A 51 -14.03 13.65 16.98
C ALA A 51 -14.64 14.89 17.64
#